data_AF-A0A1G6B120-F1
#
_entry.id   AF-A0A1G6B120-F1
#
_cell.length_a   1.000
_cell.length_b   1.000
_cell.length_c   1.000
_cell.angle_alpha   90.00
_cell.angle_beta   90.00
_cell.angle_gamma   90.00
#
_symmetry.space_group_name_H-M   'P 1'
#
loop_
_entity.id
_entity.type
_entity.pdbx_description
1 polymer ?
#
loop_
_entity_poly.entity_id
_entity_poly.type
_entity_poly.pdbx_seq_one_letter_code
_entity_poly.pdbx_strand_id
1 'polypeptide(L)'
;MSRLLVIGCGGVAQVAISKICQDSDTFKEIMIASRTKAKCDDLKAKLEGQTATKIETAALDADKVEEVVALIESYKPQAVLNVALPYQDLTIMDACLATGVDYIDTANYEAEDTEDPEWRAIYEKRCQELGFTAYFDYSWQWAYKERFEKAGLTALLGSGFDPGVTSVFSAYALKHYFDEIHYIDILDCNGGDHGYPFATNFNPEINLREVSAPGSYWEDGKWVEVEAMSIKREYDFPQVGQKDMYLLHHEEIESLAKNIPGVKRIRFFMTFGQSYLTHMKCLENVGLLRTDAINFNGQEIVPIQFLKALLPDPASLGPRTVGKTNIGCIFTGVKDGVEKTIYIYNVCDHQECYKEVGSQAISYTTGVPAMIGTKLVMDGTWKQPGVFNLEELDPDPFMEALNKYGLPWQVVENPQMVD
;
A
#
# COMPACT_ATOMS: atom_id res chain seq x y z
N MET A 1 -20.76 8.62 -18.45
CA MET A 1 -20.14 9.76 -17.75
C MET A 1 -19.18 9.16 -16.73
N SER A 2 -17.95 9.66 -16.65
CA SER A 2 -16.92 9.10 -15.76
C SER A 2 -17.13 9.56 -14.31
N ARG A 3 -17.64 8.66 -13.46
CA ARG A 3 -17.90 8.90 -12.04
C ARG A 3 -17.09 7.93 -11.19
N LEU A 4 -16.37 8.45 -10.21
CA LEU A 4 -15.57 7.67 -9.26
C LEU A 4 -16.04 7.94 -7.83
N LEU A 5 -16.21 6.89 -7.04
CA LEU A 5 -16.35 7.01 -5.59
C LEU A 5 -15.00 6.72 -4.94
N VAL A 6 -14.48 7.65 -4.15
CA VAL A 6 -13.28 7.46 -3.33
C VAL A 6 -13.71 7.31 -1.88
N ILE A 7 -13.38 6.17 -1.26
CA ILE A 7 -13.66 5.89 0.14
C ILE A 7 -12.37 6.04 0.94
N GLY A 8 -12.37 6.95 1.91
CA GLY A 8 -11.19 7.35 2.68
C GLY A 8 -10.77 8.80 2.41
N CYS A 9 -10.19 9.45 3.42
CA CYS A 9 -9.73 10.84 3.31
C CYS A 9 -8.46 11.11 4.17
N GLY A 10 -7.60 10.09 4.29
CA GLY A 10 -6.29 10.16 4.93
C GLY A 10 -5.20 10.76 4.03
N GLY A 11 -3.93 10.58 4.41
CA GLY A 11 -2.79 11.12 3.66
C GLY A 11 -2.69 10.57 2.23
N VAL A 12 -2.84 9.25 2.05
CA VAL A 12 -2.86 8.57 0.74
C VAL A 12 -4.01 9.10 -0.12
N ALA A 13 -5.22 9.12 0.43
CA ALA A 13 -6.41 9.61 -0.26
C ALA A 13 -6.25 11.07 -0.73
N GLN A 14 -5.66 11.95 0.08
CA GLN A 14 -5.41 13.34 -0.31
C GLN A 14 -4.53 13.45 -1.55
N VAL A 15 -3.47 12.63 -1.67
CA VAL A 15 -2.65 12.60 -2.88
C VAL A 15 -3.42 12.01 -4.04
N ALA A 16 -4.04 10.84 -3.87
CA ALA A 16 -4.77 10.16 -4.92
C ALA A 16 -5.84 11.08 -5.53
N ILE A 17 -6.65 11.72 -4.69
CA ILE A 17 -7.69 12.68 -5.10
C ILE A 17 -7.06 13.91 -5.80
N SER A 18 -5.95 14.43 -5.29
CA SER A 18 -5.26 15.55 -5.95
C SER A 18 -4.79 15.18 -7.36
N LYS A 19 -4.22 13.99 -7.54
CA LYS A 19 -3.80 13.48 -8.85
C LYS A 19 -4.98 13.14 -9.77
N ILE A 20 -6.06 12.58 -9.23
CA ILE A 20 -7.33 12.35 -9.95
C ILE A 20 -7.83 13.68 -10.54
N CYS A 21 -7.82 14.75 -9.73
CA CYS A 21 -8.24 16.08 -10.15
C CYS A 21 -7.28 16.74 -11.16
N GLN A 22 -6.00 16.34 -11.22
CA GLN A 22 -5.07 16.75 -12.28
C GLN A 22 -5.40 16.09 -13.64
N ASP A 23 -6.04 14.91 -13.64
CA ASP A 23 -6.50 14.21 -14.84
C ASP A 23 -8.02 14.29 -15.02
N SER A 24 -8.54 15.53 -14.98
CA SER A 24 -9.98 15.82 -15.11
C SER A 24 -10.59 15.40 -16.45
N ASP A 25 -9.77 14.95 -17.41
CA ASP A 25 -10.24 14.32 -18.66
C ASP A 25 -10.71 12.89 -18.47
N THR A 26 -10.03 12.11 -17.63
CA THR A 26 -10.52 10.81 -17.20
C THR A 26 -11.56 10.93 -16.08
N PHE A 27 -11.37 11.83 -15.12
CA PHE A 27 -12.19 11.90 -13.90
C PHE A 27 -13.08 13.15 -13.89
N LYS A 28 -14.20 13.09 -14.64
CA LYS A 28 -15.13 14.24 -14.74
C LYS A 28 -15.85 14.55 -13.43
N GLU A 29 -16.28 13.54 -12.68
CA GLU A 29 -17.01 13.70 -11.42
C GLU A 29 -16.49 12.69 -10.38
N ILE A 30 -16.26 13.15 -9.15
CA ILE A 30 -15.85 12.28 -8.03
C ILE A 30 -16.68 12.55 -6.78
N MET A 31 -16.86 11.51 -5.96
CA MET A 31 -17.39 11.60 -4.60
C MET A 31 -16.26 11.24 -3.63
N ILE A 32 -16.04 12.09 -2.62
CA ILE A 32 -15.12 11.81 -1.51
C ILE A 32 -15.97 11.45 -0.28
N ALA A 33 -15.91 10.20 0.14
CA ALA A 33 -16.67 9.71 1.28
C ALA A 33 -15.74 9.15 2.36
N SER A 34 -15.96 9.53 3.62
CA SER A 34 -15.24 8.92 4.74
C SER A 34 -15.99 9.07 6.06
N ARG A 35 -15.50 8.37 7.09
CA ARG A 35 -16.03 8.45 8.45
C ARG A 35 -16.12 9.88 8.99
N THR A 36 -15.15 10.74 8.65
CA THR A 36 -15.13 12.14 9.09
C THR A 36 -15.33 13.07 7.91
N LYS A 37 -16.59 13.39 7.60
CA LYS A 37 -16.97 14.25 6.46
C LYS A 37 -16.23 15.60 6.41
N ALA A 38 -15.93 16.21 7.56
CA ALA A 38 -15.19 17.47 7.61
C ALA A 38 -13.84 17.41 6.87
N LYS A 39 -13.11 16.28 6.94
CA LYS A 39 -11.87 16.09 6.17
C LYS A 39 -12.11 16.10 4.65
N CYS A 40 -13.23 15.53 4.22
CA CYS A 40 -13.63 15.49 2.82
C CYS A 40 -13.99 16.90 2.32
N ASP A 41 -14.74 17.65 3.13
CA ASP A 41 -15.14 19.02 2.83
C ASP A 41 -13.92 19.96 2.77
N ASP A 42 -12.96 19.82 3.68
CA ASP A 42 -11.71 20.59 3.68
C ASP A 42 -10.87 20.31 2.43
N LEU A 43 -10.79 19.05 1.99
CA LEU A 43 -10.07 18.68 0.78
C LEU A 43 -10.77 19.20 -0.48
N LYS A 44 -12.10 19.06 -0.55
CA LYS A 44 -12.92 19.65 -1.62
C LYS A 44 -12.65 21.15 -1.72
N ALA A 45 -12.71 21.89 -0.61
CA ALA A 45 -12.48 23.34 -0.59
C ALA A 45 -11.07 23.73 -1.07
N LYS A 46 -10.05 22.89 -0.79
CA LYS A 46 -8.68 23.11 -1.28
C LYS A 46 -8.55 22.91 -2.79
N LEU A 47 -9.24 21.92 -3.36
CA LEU A 47 -9.10 21.53 -4.77
C LEU A 47 -10.08 22.27 -5.69
N GLU A 48 -11.25 22.67 -5.19
CA GLU A 48 -12.23 23.43 -5.95
C GLU A 48 -11.65 24.75 -6.49
N GLY A 49 -11.90 25.02 -7.77
CA GLY A 49 -11.32 26.16 -8.48
C GLY A 49 -9.93 25.90 -9.08
N GLN A 50 -9.27 24.79 -8.72
CA GLN A 50 -8.01 24.34 -9.32
C GLN A 50 -8.18 23.19 -10.32
N THR A 51 -9.38 22.60 -10.39
CA THR A 51 -9.71 21.49 -11.29
C THR A 51 -11.06 21.69 -11.97
N ALA A 52 -11.24 21.05 -13.14
CA ALA A 52 -12.53 20.92 -13.82
C ALA A 52 -13.36 19.73 -13.30
N THR A 53 -12.77 18.83 -12.51
CA THR A 53 -13.48 17.71 -11.86
C THR A 53 -14.52 18.24 -10.89
N LYS A 54 -15.76 17.77 -10.99
CA LYS A 54 -16.79 18.08 -9.99
C LYS A 54 -16.62 17.17 -8.78
N ILE A 55 -16.57 17.77 -7.59
CA ILE A 55 -16.32 17.05 -6.34
C ILE A 55 -17.60 17.07 -5.48
N GLU A 56 -18.09 15.92 -5.06
CA GLU A 56 -19.12 15.78 -4.02
C GLU A 56 -18.51 15.16 -2.76
N THR A 57 -19.15 15.36 -1.60
CA THR A 57 -18.66 14.83 -0.32
C THR A 57 -19.78 14.19 0.49
N ALA A 58 -19.46 13.08 1.17
CA ALA A 58 -20.39 12.36 2.04
C ALA A 58 -19.72 11.89 3.33
N ALA A 59 -20.53 11.76 4.40
CA ALA A 59 -20.16 10.91 5.52
C ALA A 59 -20.46 9.47 5.12
N LEU A 60 -19.57 8.54 5.47
CA LEU A 60 -19.76 7.12 5.22
C LEU A 60 -19.08 6.30 6.32
N ASP A 61 -19.82 5.37 6.92
CA ASP A 61 -19.27 4.31 7.75
C ASP A 61 -19.01 3.09 6.86
N ALA A 62 -17.76 2.92 6.42
CA ALA A 62 -17.39 1.88 5.46
C ALA A 62 -17.26 0.48 6.09
N ASP A 63 -17.48 0.36 7.41
CA ASP A 63 -17.63 -0.93 8.10
C ASP A 63 -19.05 -1.51 7.93
N LYS A 64 -19.98 -0.75 7.35
CA LYS A 64 -21.37 -1.16 7.13
C LYS A 64 -21.71 -1.27 5.64
N VAL A 65 -21.81 -2.50 5.16
CA VAL A 65 -22.06 -2.79 3.74
C VAL A 65 -23.32 -2.10 3.21
N GLU A 66 -24.39 -2.00 4.01
CA GLU A 66 -25.64 -1.35 3.62
C GLU A 66 -25.50 0.16 3.41
N GLU A 67 -24.65 0.84 4.19
CA GLU A 67 -24.38 2.27 4.00
C GLU A 67 -23.55 2.49 2.72
N VAL A 68 -22.58 1.61 2.44
CA VAL A 68 -21.76 1.66 1.23
C VAL A 68 -22.61 1.40 -0.02
N VAL A 69 -23.47 0.37 0.00
CA VAL A 69 -24.40 0.06 -1.10
C VAL A 69 -25.32 1.24 -1.37
N ALA A 70 -25.95 1.81 -0.33
CA ALA A 70 -26.86 2.96 -0.49
C ALA A 70 -26.15 4.18 -1.11
N LEU A 71 -24.88 4.42 -0.75
CA LEU A 71 -24.10 5.51 -1.34
C LEU A 71 -23.76 5.24 -2.81
N ILE A 72 -23.37 4.02 -3.17
CA ILE A 72 -23.09 3.63 -4.56
C ILE A 72 -24.35 3.76 -5.42
N GLU A 73 -25.51 3.30 -4.95
CA GLU A 73 -26.78 3.41 -5.67
C GLU A 73 -27.24 4.87 -5.88
N SER A 74 -26.98 5.72 -4.89
CA SER A 74 -27.27 7.16 -4.94
C SER A 74 -26.37 7.89 -5.94
N TYR A 75 -25.05 7.69 -5.86
CA TYR A 75 -24.07 8.43 -6.65
C TYR A 75 -23.85 7.86 -8.06
N LYS A 76 -24.00 6.53 -8.21
CA LYS A 76 -23.80 5.74 -9.43
C LYS A 76 -22.39 5.89 -10.02
N PRO A 77 -21.33 5.59 -9.25
CA PRO A 77 -19.96 5.54 -9.78
C PRO A 77 -19.77 4.35 -10.75
N GLN A 78 -18.70 4.39 -11.54
CA GLN A 78 -18.26 3.25 -12.35
C GLN A 78 -17.29 2.35 -11.59
N ALA A 79 -16.52 2.93 -10.67
CA ALA A 79 -15.55 2.25 -9.84
C ALA A 79 -15.52 2.85 -8.43
N VAL A 80 -15.00 2.09 -7.48
CA VAL A 80 -14.71 2.50 -6.11
C VAL A 80 -13.21 2.37 -5.87
N LEU A 81 -12.58 3.48 -5.49
CA LEU A 81 -11.21 3.49 -4.96
C LEU A 81 -11.26 3.45 -3.43
N ASN A 82 -10.85 2.33 -2.86
CA ASN A 82 -10.68 2.14 -1.42
C ASN A 82 -9.27 2.61 -1.00
N VAL A 83 -9.24 3.76 -0.34
CA VAL A 83 -8.07 4.35 0.32
C VAL A 83 -8.38 4.66 1.79
N ALA A 84 -9.19 3.78 2.39
CA ALA A 84 -9.50 3.75 3.82
C ALA A 84 -8.48 2.88 4.57
N LEU A 85 -8.93 2.04 5.51
CA LEU A 85 -8.08 1.04 6.17
C LEU A 85 -8.37 -0.34 5.56
N PRO A 86 -7.42 -1.29 5.63
CA PRO A 86 -7.60 -2.66 5.12
C PRO A 86 -8.79 -3.39 5.75
N TYR A 87 -9.24 -2.95 6.94
CA TYR A 87 -10.39 -3.52 7.64
C TYR A 87 -11.69 -3.42 6.82
N GLN A 88 -11.79 -2.42 5.95
CA GLN A 88 -12.98 -2.18 5.14
C GLN A 88 -12.98 -2.94 3.80
N ASP A 89 -11.91 -3.66 3.46
CA ASP A 89 -11.75 -4.21 2.11
C ASP A 89 -12.91 -5.13 1.72
N LEU A 90 -13.23 -6.12 2.55
CA LEU A 90 -14.29 -7.09 2.25
C LEU A 90 -15.67 -6.43 2.20
N THR A 91 -15.94 -5.51 3.14
CA THR A 91 -17.21 -4.76 3.19
C THR A 91 -17.42 -3.95 1.91
N ILE A 92 -16.38 -3.27 1.43
CA ILE A 92 -16.45 -2.48 0.20
C ILE A 92 -16.50 -3.38 -1.04
N MET A 93 -15.75 -4.50 -1.07
CA MET A 93 -15.82 -5.48 -2.16
C MET A 93 -17.22 -6.09 -2.28
N ASP A 94 -17.87 -6.43 -1.17
CA ASP A 94 -19.25 -6.94 -1.16
C ASP A 94 -20.23 -5.88 -1.71
N ALA A 95 -20.08 -4.61 -1.31
CA ALA A 95 -20.91 -3.53 -1.85
C ALA A 95 -20.68 -3.31 -3.36
N CYS A 96 -19.43 -3.39 -3.82
CA CYS A 96 -19.09 -3.29 -5.24
C CYS A 96 -19.71 -4.42 -6.06
N LEU A 97 -19.63 -5.65 -5.56
CA LEU A 97 -20.24 -6.82 -6.18
C LEU A 97 -21.78 -6.73 -6.21
N ALA A 98 -22.40 -6.25 -5.13
CA ALA A 98 -23.85 -6.09 -5.03
C ALA A 98 -24.40 -5.03 -6.00
N THR A 99 -23.61 -4.00 -6.31
CA THR A 99 -24.04 -2.85 -7.11
C THR A 99 -23.47 -2.82 -8.53
N GLY A 100 -22.56 -3.74 -8.85
CA GLY A 100 -22.00 -3.89 -10.20
C GLY A 100 -20.98 -2.80 -10.57
N VAL A 101 -20.11 -2.42 -9.65
CA VAL A 101 -19.04 -1.43 -9.88
C VAL A 101 -17.65 -2.04 -9.66
N ASP A 102 -16.65 -1.52 -10.37
CA ASP A 102 -15.27 -2.00 -10.26
C ASP A 102 -14.64 -1.57 -8.92
N TYR A 103 -13.64 -2.31 -8.45
CA TYR A 103 -12.99 -2.11 -7.15
C TYR A 103 -11.46 -1.96 -7.30
N ILE A 104 -10.88 -1.01 -6.57
CA ILE A 104 -9.43 -0.80 -6.49
C ILE A 104 -9.08 -0.51 -5.03
N ASP A 105 -8.03 -1.13 -4.48
CA ASP A 105 -7.48 -0.82 -3.16
C ASP A 105 -5.95 -0.60 -3.20
N THR A 106 -5.34 -0.43 -2.03
CA THR A 106 -3.89 -0.21 -1.90
C THR A 106 -3.19 -1.12 -0.89
N ALA A 107 -3.95 -1.88 -0.11
CA ALA A 107 -3.47 -2.81 0.90
C ALA A 107 -4.49 -3.95 0.99
N ASN A 108 -4.04 -5.13 1.39
CA ASN A 108 -4.88 -6.31 1.49
C ASN A 108 -5.57 -6.44 2.86
N TYR A 109 -6.56 -7.33 2.88
CA TYR A 109 -7.47 -7.42 4.01
C TYR A 109 -6.78 -7.88 5.31
N GLU A 110 -7.16 -7.20 6.38
CA GLU A 110 -6.92 -7.62 7.76
C GLU A 110 -8.20 -7.43 8.58
N ALA A 111 -8.52 -8.33 9.50
CA ALA A 111 -9.64 -8.10 10.41
C ALA A 111 -9.29 -7.05 11.48
N GLU A 112 -10.19 -6.10 11.73
CA GLU A 112 -10.03 -5.13 12.84
C GLU A 112 -10.10 -5.83 14.20
N ASP A 113 -11.06 -6.75 14.38
CA ASP A 113 -11.13 -7.63 15.54
C ASP A 113 -10.41 -8.95 15.27
N THR A 114 -9.13 -9.00 15.63
CA THR A 114 -8.32 -10.20 15.47
C THR A 114 -8.70 -11.33 16.43
N GLU A 115 -9.65 -11.14 17.35
CA GLU A 115 -10.20 -12.20 18.21
C GLU A 115 -11.53 -12.78 17.69
N ASP A 116 -12.02 -12.31 16.53
CA ASP A 116 -13.20 -12.91 15.90
C ASP A 116 -12.98 -14.43 15.68
N PRO A 117 -13.89 -15.30 16.18
CA PRO A 117 -13.67 -16.74 16.14
C PRO A 117 -13.58 -17.34 14.73
N GLU A 118 -14.30 -16.79 13.75
CA GLU A 118 -14.29 -17.31 12.38
C GLU A 118 -13.00 -16.91 11.66
N TRP A 119 -12.60 -15.64 11.80
CA TRP A 119 -11.34 -15.13 11.30
C TRP A 119 -10.15 -15.86 11.93
N ARG A 120 -10.11 -16.00 13.27
CA ARG A 120 -9.06 -16.72 14.01
C ARG A 120 -8.90 -18.15 13.50
N ALA A 121 -10.00 -18.88 13.28
CA ALA A 121 -9.94 -20.26 12.81
C ALA A 121 -9.30 -20.39 11.41
N ILE A 122 -9.60 -19.45 10.50
CA ILE A 122 -8.99 -19.42 9.16
C ILE A 122 -7.53 -18.98 9.23
N TYR A 123 -7.23 -17.94 10.00
CA TYR A 123 -5.89 -17.44 10.25
C TYR A 123 -4.96 -18.51 10.84
N GLU A 124 -5.36 -19.17 11.93
CA GLU A 124 -4.53 -20.19 12.60
C GLU A 124 -4.28 -21.40 11.69
N LYS A 125 -5.26 -21.78 10.88
CA LYS A 125 -5.11 -22.84 9.88
C LYS A 125 -4.07 -22.43 8.81
N ARG A 126 -4.16 -21.20 8.28
CA ARG A 126 -3.19 -20.66 7.31
C ARG A 126 -1.78 -20.63 7.89
N CYS A 127 -1.61 -20.21 9.14
CA CYS A 127 -0.32 -20.21 9.82
C CYS A 127 0.30 -21.62 9.87
N GLN A 128 -0.50 -22.65 10.12
CA GLN A 128 -0.04 -24.04 10.15
C GLN A 128 0.27 -24.59 8.75
N GLU A 129 -0.51 -24.22 7.73
CA GLU A 129 -0.39 -24.75 6.38
C GLU A 129 0.71 -24.05 5.55
N LEU A 130 0.79 -22.72 5.62
CA LEU A 130 1.69 -21.91 4.80
C LEU A 130 2.97 -21.49 5.52
N GLY A 131 2.94 -21.35 6.85
CA GLY A 131 4.14 -21.08 7.66
C GLY A 131 4.50 -19.61 7.89
N PHE A 132 3.56 -18.68 7.70
CA PHE A 132 3.72 -17.26 8.08
C PHE A 132 2.53 -16.76 8.92
N THR A 133 2.80 -15.82 9.83
CA THR A 133 1.87 -15.39 10.89
C THR A 133 1.42 -13.93 10.80
N ALA A 134 1.67 -13.24 9.69
CA ALA A 134 1.11 -11.90 9.46
C ALA A 134 -0.43 -11.93 9.49
N TYR A 135 -1.09 -10.91 10.05
CA TYR A 135 -2.55 -10.91 10.15
C TYR A 135 -3.27 -10.64 8.83
N PHE A 136 -2.55 -10.12 7.86
CA PHE A 136 -3.08 -9.80 6.54
C PHE A 136 -2.56 -10.80 5.50
N ASP A 137 -3.40 -11.12 4.52
CA ASP A 137 -3.06 -11.95 3.35
C ASP A 137 -4.16 -11.86 2.28
N TYR A 138 -3.85 -12.24 1.05
CA TYR A 138 -4.77 -12.11 -0.08
C TYR A 138 -5.88 -13.17 -0.14
N SER A 139 -5.87 -14.22 0.70
CA SER A 139 -6.82 -15.35 0.57
C SER A 139 -8.28 -14.92 0.57
N TRP A 140 -8.63 -13.94 1.41
CA TRP A 140 -9.99 -13.42 1.54
C TRP A 140 -10.45 -12.69 0.27
N GLN A 141 -9.60 -11.85 -0.30
CA GLN A 141 -9.93 -11.06 -1.48
C GLN A 141 -9.84 -11.91 -2.77
N TRP A 142 -8.86 -12.81 -2.88
CA TRP A 142 -8.79 -13.77 -3.98
C TRP A 142 -10.01 -14.72 -4.04
N ALA A 143 -10.67 -15.00 -2.91
CA ALA A 143 -11.92 -15.76 -2.89
C ALA A 143 -13.07 -15.07 -3.64
N TYR A 144 -12.96 -13.79 -4.00
CA TYR A 144 -13.94 -13.08 -4.83
C TYR A 144 -13.78 -13.32 -6.33
N LYS A 145 -12.68 -13.96 -6.78
CA LYS A 145 -12.34 -14.09 -8.21
C LYS A 145 -13.50 -14.56 -9.07
N GLU A 146 -14.09 -15.72 -8.75
CA GLU A 146 -15.21 -16.28 -9.54
C GLU A 146 -16.47 -15.38 -9.51
N ARG A 147 -16.74 -14.72 -8.38
CA ARG A 147 -17.90 -13.83 -8.24
C ARG A 147 -17.74 -12.57 -9.09
N PHE A 148 -16.56 -11.95 -9.09
CA PHE A 148 -16.24 -10.79 -9.90
C PHE A 148 -16.17 -11.13 -11.40
N GLU A 149 -15.58 -12.28 -11.76
CA GLU A 149 -15.55 -12.78 -13.14
C GLU A 149 -16.97 -12.93 -13.71
N LYS A 150 -17.88 -13.59 -12.97
CA LYS A 150 -19.28 -13.78 -13.38
C LYS A 150 -20.06 -12.49 -13.49
N ALA A 151 -19.77 -11.50 -12.64
CA ALA A 151 -20.40 -10.19 -12.67
C ALA A 151 -19.82 -9.27 -13.76
N GLY A 152 -18.71 -9.65 -14.39
CA GLY A 152 -18.03 -8.80 -15.37
C GLY A 152 -17.30 -7.61 -14.75
N LEU A 153 -16.90 -7.71 -13.47
CA LEU A 153 -16.29 -6.63 -12.67
C LEU A 153 -14.78 -6.85 -12.52
N THR A 154 -14.03 -5.75 -12.45
CA THR A 154 -12.59 -5.77 -12.13
C THR A 154 -12.38 -5.45 -10.65
N ALA A 155 -11.58 -6.25 -9.95
CA ALA A 155 -10.98 -5.91 -8.67
C ALA A 155 -9.45 -5.86 -8.82
N LEU A 156 -8.86 -4.68 -8.64
CA LEU A 156 -7.42 -4.46 -8.69
C LEU A 156 -6.88 -4.30 -7.27
N LEU A 157 -6.07 -5.26 -6.82
CA LEU A 157 -5.59 -5.35 -5.45
C LEU A 157 -4.18 -4.77 -5.30
N GLY A 158 -3.93 -4.06 -4.20
CA GLY A 158 -2.61 -3.57 -3.83
C GLY A 158 -2.06 -2.54 -4.81
N SER A 159 -2.88 -1.58 -5.28
CA SER A 159 -2.46 -0.54 -6.23
C SER A 159 -1.74 0.64 -5.55
N GLY A 160 -0.83 0.36 -4.62
CA GLY A 160 0.06 1.33 -3.97
C GLY A 160 1.45 1.37 -4.62
N PHE A 161 2.49 1.59 -3.81
CA PHE A 161 3.87 1.43 -4.29
C PHE A 161 4.37 0.00 -4.02
N ASP A 162 4.33 -0.41 -2.76
CA ASP A 162 4.67 -1.72 -2.22
C ASP A 162 3.56 -2.08 -1.21
N PRO A 163 2.57 -2.91 -1.58
CA PRO A 163 2.37 -3.54 -2.90
C PRO A 163 1.99 -2.54 -3.99
N GLY A 164 2.27 -2.90 -5.25
CA GLY A 164 1.78 -2.17 -6.43
C GLY A 164 2.85 -1.90 -7.48
N VAL A 165 3.51 -0.74 -7.43
CA VAL A 165 4.64 -0.41 -8.29
C VAL A 165 5.74 -1.48 -8.24
N THR A 166 6.01 -2.11 -7.09
CA THR A 166 6.97 -3.22 -6.98
C THR A 166 6.55 -4.44 -7.81
N SER A 167 5.26 -4.75 -7.85
CA SER A 167 4.68 -5.74 -8.77
C SER A 167 4.76 -5.33 -10.23
N VAL A 168 4.49 -4.05 -10.54
CA VAL A 168 4.62 -3.52 -11.91
C VAL A 168 6.09 -3.58 -12.37
N PHE A 169 7.04 -3.25 -11.51
CA PHE A 169 8.47 -3.41 -11.78
C PHE A 169 8.83 -4.87 -12.05
N SER A 170 8.24 -5.81 -11.30
CA SER A 170 8.45 -7.24 -11.48
C SER A 170 7.93 -7.73 -12.84
N ALA A 171 6.71 -7.36 -13.21
CA ALA A 171 6.15 -7.67 -14.53
C ALA A 171 6.94 -7.01 -15.67
N TYR A 172 7.36 -5.75 -15.50
CA TYR A 172 8.16 -5.02 -16.49
C TYR A 172 9.56 -5.63 -16.68
N ALA A 173 10.22 -5.99 -15.58
CA ALA A 173 11.50 -6.70 -15.60
C ALA A 173 11.37 -8.03 -16.34
N LEU A 174 10.34 -8.82 -16.02
CA LEU A 174 10.11 -10.11 -16.68
C LEU A 174 9.82 -9.93 -18.17
N LYS A 175 8.98 -8.97 -18.55
CA LYS A 175 8.58 -8.74 -19.94
C LYS A 175 9.75 -8.31 -20.84
N HIS A 176 10.65 -7.47 -20.32
CA HIS A 176 11.64 -6.78 -21.17
C HIS A 176 13.10 -7.16 -20.92
N TYR A 177 13.44 -7.68 -19.74
CA TYR A 177 14.84 -7.89 -19.33
C TYR A 177 15.22 -9.34 -19.11
N PHE A 178 14.26 -10.21 -18.81
CA PHE A 178 14.49 -11.60 -18.46
C PHE A 178 13.69 -12.56 -19.34
N ASP A 179 14.11 -13.81 -19.36
CA ASP A 179 13.27 -14.93 -19.79
C ASP A 179 12.66 -15.63 -18.56
N GLU A 180 13.39 -15.63 -17.43
CA GLU A 180 12.94 -16.13 -16.13
C GLU A 180 13.58 -15.28 -15.01
N ILE A 181 12.80 -14.93 -13.97
CA ILE A 181 13.29 -14.27 -12.76
C ILE A 181 13.38 -15.32 -11.65
N HIS A 182 14.52 -15.37 -10.96
CA HIS A 182 14.74 -16.33 -9.87
C HIS A 182 14.77 -15.68 -8.49
N TYR A 183 15.28 -14.46 -8.37
CA TYR A 183 15.43 -13.77 -7.09
C TYR A 183 14.87 -12.36 -7.19
N ILE A 184 14.09 -11.97 -6.18
CA ILE A 184 13.53 -10.64 -6.04
C ILE A 184 13.86 -10.12 -4.64
N ASP A 185 14.57 -9.00 -4.56
CA ASP A 185 14.77 -8.25 -3.33
C ASP A 185 14.11 -6.88 -3.46
N ILE A 186 13.07 -6.67 -2.69
CA ILE A 186 12.34 -5.40 -2.62
C ILE A 186 12.96 -4.57 -1.51
N LEU A 187 13.34 -3.32 -1.82
CA LEU A 187 14.03 -2.42 -0.91
C LEU A 187 13.23 -1.13 -0.77
N ASP A 188 12.69 -0.87 0.43
CA ASP A 188 12.09 0.40 0.82
C ASP A 188 13.04 1.19 1.71
N CYS A 189 13.51 2.33 1.18
CA CYS A 189 14.25 3.32 1.93
C CYS A 189 13.46 4.61 2.12
N ASN A 190 13.29 5.00 3.39
CA ASN A 190 12.91 6.36 3.76
C ASN A 190 14.09 7.11 4.39
N GLY A 191 14.71 7.99 3.61
CA GLY A 191 15.77 8.90 4.04
C GLY A 191 15.26 10.26 4.53
N GLY A 192 13.97 10.42 4.79
CA GLY A 192 13.38 11.66 5.30
C GLY A 192 13.64 11.89 6.80
N ASP A 193 13.93 13.14 7.16
CA ASP A 193 14.03 13.61 8.54
C ASP A 193 12.96 14.68 8.82
N HIS A 194 12.01 14.34 9.69
CA HIS A 194 10.92 15.21 10.14
C HIS A 194 11.35 16.21 11.24
N GLY A 195 12.54 16.05 11.82
CA GLY A 195 13.08 16.90 12.89
C GLY A 195 12.50 16.67 14.29
N TYR A 196 11.54 15.77 14.46
CA TYR A 196 11.15 15.23 15.77
C TYR A 196 12.08 14.10 16.24
N PRO A 197 12.20 13.86 17.57
CA PRO A 197 12.94 12.71 18.09
C PRO A 197 12.37 11.35 17.64
N PHE A 198 11.04 11.26 17.56
CA PHE A 198 10.31 10.07 17.10
C PHE A 198 8.92 10.51 16.58
N ALA A 199 8.55 10.05 15.40
CA ALA A 199 7.20 10.15 14.84
C ALA A 199 6.97 8.98 13.88
N THR A 200 5.70 8.72 13.56
CA THR A 200 5.32 7.70 12.56
C THR A 200 4.69 8.39 11.36
N ASN A 201 4.97 7.90 10.14
CA ASN A 201 4.52 8.53 8.89
C ASN A 201 3.08 8.13 8.49
N PHE A 202 2.53 7.10 9.11
CA PHE A 202 1.17 6.61 8.93
C PHE A 202 0.57 6.21 10.28
N ASN A 203 -0.50 5.43 10.30
CA ASN A 203 -1.18 5.06 11.55
C ASN A 203 -0.17 4.38 12.51
N PRO A 204 0.07 4.94 13.71
CA PRO A 204 1.00 4.36 14.67
C PRO A 204 0.69 2.90 14.99
N GLU A 205 -0.60 2.53 15.09
CA GLU A 205 -1.00 1.15 15.39
C GLU A 205 -0.47 0.16 14.34
N ILE A 206 -0.57 0.53 13.07
CA ILE A 206 -0.12 -0.29 11.93
C ILE A 206 1.41 -0.37 11.94
N ASN A 207 2.09 0.78 11.95
CA ASN A 207 3.54 0.84 11.89
C ASN A 207 4.20 0.06 13.05
N LEU A 208 3.71 0.30 14.27
CA LEU A 208 4.30 -0.27 15.47
C LEU A 208 4.11 -1.79 15.52
N ARG A 209 3.03 -2.30 14.92
CA ARG A 209 2.81 -3.73 14.74
C ARG A 209 3.71 -4.32 13.66
N GLU A 210 3.86 -3.67 12.50
CA GLU A 210 4.73 -4.16 11.41
C GLU A 210 6.17 -4.36 11.89
N VAL A 211 6.70 -3.40 12.65
CA VAL A 211 8.09 -3.45 13.13
C VAL A 211 8.32 -4.40 14.31
N SER A 212 7.25 -4.85 14.98
CA SER A 212 7.33 -5.82 16.08
C SER A 212 6.89 -7.23 15.68
N ALA A 213 6.25 -7.38 14.52
CA ALA A 213 5.85 -8.67 13.98
C ALA A 213 7.08 -9.50 13.52
N PRO A 214 6.99 -10.85 13.53
CA PRO A 214 7.98 -11.71 12.91
C PRO A 214 8.24 -11.30 11.46
N GLY A 215 9.52 -11.23 11.08
CA GLY A 215 9.88 -11.06 9.67
C GLY A 215 9.65 -12.36 8.92
N SER A 216 9.26 -12.32 7.65
CA SER A 216 9.22 -13.53 6.83
C SER A 216 9.49 -13.24 5.37
N TYR A 217 9.98 -14.25 4.67
CA TYR A 217 10.25 -14.21 3.24
C TYR A 217 9.85 -15.55 2.60
N TRP A 218 9.85 -15.62 1.28
CA TRP A 218 9.52 -16.84 0.55
C TRP A 218 10.76 -17.41 -0.13
N GLU A 219 11.00 -18.72 0.00
CA GLU A 219 12.11 -19.42 -0.66
C GLU A 219 11.70 -20.85 -1.05
N ASP A 220 11.94 -21.23 -2.30
CA ASP A 220 11.74 -22.56 -2.89
C ASP A 220 10.40 -23.23 -2.52
N GLY A 221 9.30 -22.49 -2.68
CA GLY A 221 7.95 -23.00 -2.44
C GLY A 221 7.45 -22.88 -1.00
N LYS A 222 8.19 -22.22 -0.11
CA LYS A 222 7.88 -22.18 1.33
C LYS A 222 8.09 -20.78 1.91
N TRP A 223 7.25 -20.43 2.88
CA TRP A 223 7.53 -19.32 3.76
C TRP A 223 8.61 -19.68 4.78
N VAL A 224 9.46 -18.70 5.08
CA VAL A 224 10.47 -18.76 6.12
C VAL A 224 10.25 -17.57 7.04
N GLU A 225 9.72 -17.85 8.23
CA GLU A 225 9.53 -16.86 9.29
C GLU A 225 10.74 -16.81 10.23
N VAL A 226 11.09 -15.61 10.66
CA VAL A 226 12.24 -15.30 11.51
C VAL A 226 11.84 -14.33 12.61
N GLU A 227 12.66 -14.26 13.66
CA GLU A 227 12.46 -13.26 14.71
C GLU A 227 12.47 -11.84 14.13
N ALA A 228 11.59 -10.98 14.64
CA ALA A 228 11.48 -9.59 14.23
C ALA A 228 12.85 -8.91 14.22
N MET A 229 13.17 -8.20 13.13
CA MET A 229 14.43 -7.44 12.98
C MET A 229 15.73 -8.28 13.08
N SER A 230 15.66 -9.62 13.02
CA SER A 230 16.85 -10.49 13.20
C SER A 230 17.81 -10.51 12.00
N ILE A 231 17.31 -10.19 10.79
CA ILE A 231 18.13 -10.13 9.57
C ILE A 231 18.35 -8.66 9.19
N LYS A 232 19.54 -8.15 9.52
CA LYS A 232 20.01 -6.81 9.14
C LYS A 232 20.88 -6.86 7.89
N ARG A 233 20.75 -5.87 7.01
CA ARG A 233 21.66 -5.55 5.91
C ARG A 233 21.94 -4.06 5.84
N GLU A 234 22.90 -3.71 5.01
CA GLU A 234 23.24 -2.33 4.69
C GLU A 234 23.29 -2.17 3.18
N TYR A 235 22.79 -1.04 2.67
CA TYR A 235 22.77 -0.77 1.24
C TYR A 235 22.99 0.73 0.97
N ASP A 236 23.71 1.05 -0.10
CA ASP A 236 23.95 2.43 -0.55
C ASP A 236 22.85 2.83 -1.54
N PHE A 237 21.78 3.43 -1.02
CA PHE A 237 20.60 3.77 -1.81
C PHE A 237 20.89 4.95 -2.75
N PRO A 238 20.66 4.83 -4.06
CA PRO A 238 20.85 5.93 -4.99
C PRO A 238 20.10 7.19 -4.54
N GLN A 239 20.84 8.31 -4.49
CA GLN A 239 20.37 9.63 -4.05
C GLN A 239 19.95 9.77 -2.58
N VAL A 240 20.14 8.74 -1.75
CA VAL A 240 19.91 8.80 -0.29
C VAL A 240 21.20 8.54 0.49
N GLY A 241 21.97 7.53 0.09
CA GLY A 241 23.21 7.10 0.75
C GLY A 241 23.06 5.80 1.54
N GLN A 242 24.13 5.42 2.25
CA GLN A 242 24.19 4.22 3.10
C GLN A 242 23.08 4.24 4.18
N LYS A 243 22.30 3.16 4.25
CA LYS A 243 21.29 2.93 5.30
C LYS A 243 21.32 1.49 5.81
N ASP A 244 21.01 1.37 7.09
CA ASP A 244 20.64 0.10 7.72
C ASP A 244 19.23 -0.28 7.28
N MET A 245 19.05 -1.55 6.88
CA MET A 245 17.76 -2.10 6.52
C MET A 245 17.56 -3.49 7.12
N TYR A 246 16.31 -3.85 7.34
CA TYR A 246 15.91 -5.06 8.04
C TYR A 246 14.87 -5.81 7.23
N LEU A 247 14.99 -7.14 7.22
CA LEU A 247 14.00 -7.99 6.57
C LEU A 247 12.68 -7.93 7.35
N LEU A 248 11.59 -7.62 6.64
CA LEU A 248 10.23 -7.67 7.15
C LEU A 248 9.36 -8.56 6.26
N HIS A 249 8.22 -8.98 6.77
CA HIS A 249 7.14 -9.51 5.93
C HIS A 249 6.53 -8.37 5.11
N HIS A 250 6.06 -8.68 3.90
CA HIS A 250 5.32 -7.72 3.07
C HIS A 250 4.32 -8.43 2.15
N GLU A 251 3.24 -7.74 1.79
CA GLU A 251 2.06 -8.27 1.10
C GLU A 251 2.40 -8.90 -0.26
N GLU A 252 3.11 -8.18 -1.14
CA GLU A 252 3.37 -8.62 -2.52
C GLU A 252 4.27 -9.85 -2.61
N ILE A 253 4.95 -10.24 -1.52
CA ILE A 253 5.70 -11.49 -1.49
C ILE A 253 4.76 -12.66 -1.82
N GLU A 254 3.52 -12.63 -1.31
CA GLU A 254 2.53 -13.68 -1.55
C GLU A 254 2.08 -13.72 -3.02
N SER A 255 1.74 -12.57 -3.59
CA SER A 255 1.25 -12.51 -4.97
C SER A 255 2.37 -12.79 -5.98
N LEU A 256 3.57 -12.23 -5.77
CA LEU A 256 4.73 -12.47 -6.62
C LEU A 256 5.18 -13.93 -6.58
N ALA A 257 5.18 -14.59 -5.41
CA ALA A 257 5.54 -16.00 -5.31
C ALA A 257 4.58 -16.91 -6.10
N LYS A 258 3.32 -16.50 -6.24
CA LYS A 258 2.30 -17.19 -7.04
C LYS A 258 2.43 -16.87 -8.53
N ASN A 259 2.72 -15.62 -8.88
CA ASN A 259 2.54 -15.09 -10.23
C ASN A 259 3.84 -15.01 -11.06
N ILE A 260 5.02 -14.92 -10.43
CA ILE A 260 6.31 -14.89 -11.15
C ILE A 260 6.80 -16.32 -11.42
N PRO A 261 6.78 -16.80 -12.68
CA PRO A 261 7.13 -18.18 -12.98
C PRO A 261 8.60 -18.47 -12.66
N GLY A 262 8.86 -19.58 -11.96
CA GLY A 262 10.23 -20.04 -11.70
C GLY A 262 10.97 -19.26 -10.60
N VAL A 263 10.32 -18.31 -9.95
CA VAL A 263 10.91 -17.58 -8.82
C VAL A 263 11.32 -18.55 -7.71
N LYS A 264 12.52 -18.32 -7.17
CA LYS A 264 13.17 -19.17 -6.16
C LYS A 264 13.20 -18.49 -4.81
N ARG A 265 13.34 -17.16 -4.76
CA ARG A 265 13.28 -16.41 -3.51
C ARG A 265 12.76 -14.99 -3.70
N ILE A 266 11.98 -14.53 -2.72
CA ILE A 266 11.48 -13.16 -2.65
C ILE A 266 11.68 -12.65 -1.23
N ARG A 267 12.33 -11.49 -1.07
CA ARG A 267 12.58 -10.83 0.22
C ARG A 267 12.17 -9.37 0.14
N PHE A 268 11.75 -8.81 1.27
CA PHE A 268 11.50 -7.40 1.44
C PHE A 268 12.36 -6.84 2.58
N PHE A 269 13.00 -5.70 2.34
CA PHE A 269 13.82 -4.99 3.32
C PHE A 269 13.35 -3.55 3.45
N MET A 270 13.24 -3.07 4.69
CA MET A 270 12.89 -1.69 4.99
C MET A 270 13.96 -1.01 5.83
N THR A 271 14.25 0.26 5.56
CA THR A 271 15.23 1.02 6.35
C THR A 271 14.69 1.46 7.70
N PHE A 272 15.47 1.21 8.76
CA PHE A 272 15.21 1.77 10.08
C PHE A 272 16.46 2.42 10.64
N GLY A 273 16.37 3.69 11.00
CA GLY A 273 17.45 4.37 11.73
C GLY A 273 17.59 3.79 13.13
N GLN A 274 18.83 3.69 13.63
CA GLN A 274 19.10 3.17 14.98
C GLN A 274 18.31 3.90 16.08
N SER A 275 18.13 5.22 15.94
CA SER A 275 17.29 6.02 16.86
C SER A 275 15.85 5.52 16.89
N TYR A 276 15.27 5.22 15.73
CA TYR A 276 13.90 4.72 15.60
C TYR A 276 13.74 3.40 16.36
N LEU A 277 14.61 2.42 16.09
CA LEU A 277 14.60 1.11 16.77
C LEU A 277 14.77 1.23 18.29
N THR A 278 15.61 2.15 18.76
CA THR A 278 15.77 2.39 20.20
C THR A 278 14.50 2.95 20.83
N HIS A 279 13.84 3.93 20.19
CA HIS A 279 12.57 4.47 20.70
C HIS A 279 11.47 3.40 20.71
N MET A 280 11.38 2.60 19.63
CA MET A 280 10.48 1.46 19.53
C MET A 280 10.64 0.51 20.70
N LYS A 281 11.88 0.07 20.96
CA LYS A 281 12.15 -0.86 22.05
C LYS A 281 11.81 -0.27 23.42
N CYS A 282 12.06 1.03 23.62
CA CYS A 282 11.65 1.72 24.84
C CYS A 282 10.13 1.72 25.02
N LEU A 283 9.36 2.07 23.97
CA LEU A 283 7.89 2.10 24.01
C LEU A 283 7.29 0.71 24.26
N GLU A 284 7.85 -0.32 23.62
CA GLU A 284 7.48 -1.72 23.84
C GLU A 284 7.74 -2.15 25.28
N ASN A 285 8.96 -1.92 25.80
CA ASN A 285 9.37 -2.35 27.13
C ASN A 285 8.51 -1.74 28.26
N VAL A 286 7.97 -0.53 28.06
CA VAL A 286 7.07 0.10 29.03
C VAL A 286 5.58 -0.22 28.80
N GLY A 287 5.28 -1.04 27.79
CA GLY A 287 3.92 -1.50 27.49
C GLY A 287 3.04 -0.49 26.74
N LEU A 288 3.61 0.58 26.18
CA LEU A 288 2.83 1.58 25.42
C LEU A 288 2.41 1.09 24.03
N LEU A 289 2.96 -0.04 23.58
CA LEU A 289 2.59 -0.68 22.30
C LEU A 289 1.52 -1.77 22.45
N ARG A 290 1.02 -2.01 23.66
CA ARG A 290 0.00 -3.05 23.91
C ARG A 290 -1.34 -2.70 23.26
N THR A 291 -1.98 -3.73 22.72
CA THR A 291 -3.30 -3.68 22.08
C THR A 291 -4.43 -4.14 23.01
N ASP A 292 -4.11 -4.77 24.15
CA ASP A 292 -5.11 -5.17 25.12
C ASP A 292 -5.48 -4.01 26.07
N ALA A 293 -6.75 -3.95 26.45
CA ALA A 293 -7.28 -2.89 27.30
C ALA A 293 -6.76 -3.01 28.74
N ILE A 294 -6.41 -1.88 29.34
CA ILE A 294 -6.08 -1.77 30.76
C ILE A 294 -7.07 -0.85 31.47
N ASN A 295 -7.34 -1.12 32.75
CA ASN A 295 -8.14 -0.22 33.58
C ASN A 295 -7.26 0.87 34.20
N PHE A 296 -7.54 2.13 33.90
CA PHE A 296 -6.93 3.29 34.52
C PHE A 296 -8.01 4.16 35.19
N ASN A 297 -8.06 4.13 36.53
CA ASN A 297 -9.04 4.88 37.33
C ASN A 297 -10.52 4.62 36.95
N GLY A 298 -10.86 3.38 36.58
CA GLY A 298 -12.21 2.99 36.18
C GLY A 298 -12.54 3.20 34.71
N GLN A 299 -11.59 3.67 33.90
CA GLN A 299 -11.71 3.78 32.45
C GLN A 299 -10.89 2.70 31.76
N GLU A 300 -11.47 2.03 30.76
CA GLU A 300 -10.72 1.13 29.89
C GLU A 300 -9.97 1.97 28.85
N ILE A 301 -8.65 1.75 28.77
CA ILE A 301 -7.76 2.43 27.83
C ILE A 301 -6.91 1.38 27.14
N VAL A 302 -6.76 1.50 25.81
CA VAL A 302 -5.78 0.73 25.06
C VAL A 302 -4.50 1.56 24.93
N PRO A 303 -3.33 1.12 25.47
CA PRO A 303 -2.12 1.93 25.52
C PRO A 303 -1.66 2.50 24.16
N ILE A 304 -1.70 1.71 23.08
CA ILE A 304 -1.30 2.15 21.73
C ILE A 304 -2.15 3.33 21.22
N GLN A 305 -3.46 3.33 21.54
CA GLN A 305 -4.37 4.42 21.16
C GLN A 305 -4.07 5.70 21.94
N PHE A 306 -3.67 5.58 23.21
CA PHE A 306 -3.22 6.71 24.00
C PHE A 306 -1.88 7.27 23.48
N LEU A 307 -0.92 6.40 23.13
CA LEU A 307 0.34 6.80 22.51
C LEU A 307 0.10 7.58 21.20
N LYS A 308 -0.82 7.11 20.35
CA LYS A 308 -1.22 7.81 19.12
C LYS A 308 -1.71 9.24 19.37
N ALA A 309 -2.38 9.51 20.48
CA ALA A 309 -2.81 10.86 20.85
C ALA A 309 -1.65 11.77 21.31
N LEU A 310 -0.51 11.19 21.71
CA LEU A 310 0.70 11.92 22.12
C LEU A 310 1.67 12.16 20.95
N LEU A 311 1.70 11.27 19.96
CA LEU A 311 2.58 11.40 18.80
C LEU A 311 2.15 12.57 17.91
N PRO A 312 3.09 13.21 17.17
CA PRO A 312 2.72 14.20 16.16
C PRO A 312 1.74 13.62 15.14
N ASP A 313 0.76 14.41 14.71
CA ASP A 313 -0.13 14.02 13.62
C ASP A 313 0.70 13.77 12.35
N PRO A 314 0.64 12.58 11.73
CA PRO A 314 1.37 12.29 10.50
C PRO A 314 1.14 13.33 9.38
N ALA A 315 -0.07 13.90 9.28
CA ALA A 315 -0.38 14.93 8.28
C ALA A 315 0.39 16.25 8.53
N SER A 316 0.83 16.49 9.76
CA SER A 316 1.63 17.67 10.13
C SER A 316 3.13 17.53 9.83
N LEU A 317 3.59 16.33 9.47
CA LEU A 317 5.00 16.06 9.17
C LEU A 317 5.41 16.53 7.77
N GLY A 318 4.46 16.64 6.83
CA GLY A 318 4.69 17.11 5.46
C GLY A 318 5.57 18.36 5.33
N PRO A 319 5.20 19.52 5.91
CA PRO A 319 5.98 20.76 5.78
C PRO A 319 7.35 20.70 6.47
N ARG A 320 7.58 19.69 7.30
CA ARG A 320 8.75 19.57 8.18
C ARG A 320 9.82 18.65 7.63
N THR A 321 9.41 17.66 6.84
CA THR A 321 10.27 16.55 6.44
C THR A 321 11.21 16.96 5.33
N VAL A 322 12.51 16.73 5.53
CA VAL A 322 13.58 17.00 4.57
C VAL A 322 14.26 15.68 4.23
N GLY A 323 14.44 15.42 2.94
CA GLY A 323 15.09 14.19 2.46
C GLY A 323 14.27 13.49 1.39
N LYS A 324 14.69 12.27 1.06
CA LYS A 324 14.15 11.49 -0.06
C LYS A 324 13.80 10.08 0.36
N THR A 325 12.88 9.46 -0.36
CA THR A 325 12.67 8.01 -0.36
C THR A 325 13.32 7.39 -1.59
N ASN A 326 13.65 6.11 -1.50
CA ASN A 326 14.05 5.28 -2.62
C ASN A 326 13.41 3.89 -2.45
N ILE A 327 12.50 3.54 -3.34
CA ILE A 327 11.79 2.25 -3.29
C ILE A 327 11.98 1.55 -4.64
N GLY A 328 12.38 0.28 -4.60
CA GLY A 328 12.63 -0.48 -5.81
C GLY A 328 12.91 -1.96 -5.58
N CYS A 329 13.22 -2.66 -6.66
CA CYS A 329 13.39 -4.11 -6.68
C CYS A 329 14.66 -4.50 -7.43
N ILE A 330 15.50 -5.32 -6.79
CA ILE A 330 16.63 -5.99 -7.43
C ILE A 330 16.17 -7.37 -7.88
N PHE A 331 16.32 -7.62 -9.18
CA PHE A 331 15.97 -8.87 -9.84
C PHE A 331 17.24 -9.60 -10.26
N THR A 332 17.33 -10.88 -9.96
CA THR A 332 18.33 -11.78 -10.54
C THR A 332 17.61 -12.89 -11.29
N GLY A 333 17.99 -13.12 -12.54
CA GLY A 333 17.33 -14.06 -13.42
C GLY A 333 18.23 -14.47 -14.58
N VAL A 334 17.62 -15.02 -15.63
CA VAL A 334 18.31 -15.49 -16.83
C VAL A 334 17.77 -14.75 -18.05
N LYS A 335 18.66 -14.36 -18.95
CA LYS A 335 18.34 -13.87 -20.30
C LYS A 335 19.25 -14.54 -21.31
N ASP A 336 18.70 -15.17 -22.35
CA ASP A 336 19.46 -15.87 -23.40
C ASP A 336 20.45 -16.91 -22.83
N GLY A 337 20.07 -17.56 -21.72
CA GLY A 337 20.91 -18.54 -21.02
C GLY A 337 22.03 -17.97 -20.16
N VAL A 338 22.09 -16.64 -19.98
CA VAL A 338 23.09 -15.94 -19.17
C VAL A 338 22.44 -15.31 -17.96
N GLU A 339 23.09 -15.41 -16.79
CA GLU A 339 22.66 -14.72 -15.58
C GLU A 339 22.67 -13.20 -15.79
N LYS A 340 21.61 -12.53 -15.34
CA LYS A 340 21.47 -11.08 -15.42
C LYS A 340 20.92 -10.54 -14.11
N THR A 341 21.34 -9.32 -13.75
CA THR A 341 20.86 -8.59 -12.58
C THR A 341 20.39 -7.19 -12.99
N ILE A 342 19.21 -6.80 -12.50
CA ILE A 342 18.56 -5.52 -12.79
C ILE A 342 18.06 -4.91 -11.48
N TYR A 343 18.25 -3.61 -11.28
CA TYR A 343 17.60 -2.85 -10.23
C TYR A 343 16.67 -1.80 -10.86
N ILE A 344 15.37 -1.86 -10.53
CA ILE A 344 14.39 -0.85 -10.94
C ILE A 344 13.92 -0.11 -9.69
N TYR A 345 13.98 1.21 -9.68
CA TYR A 345 13.58 2.00 -8.52
C TYR A 345 13.04 3.38 -8.87
N ASN A 346 12.31 3.97 -7.92
CA ASN A 346 11.94 5.38 -7.91
C ASN A 346 12.67 6.09 -6.77
N VAL A 347 13.00 7.37 -6.97
CA VAL A 347 13.43 8.28 -5.90
C VAL A 347 12.38 9.39 -5.80
N CYS A 348 11.90 9.67 -4.59
CA CYS A 348 10.87 10.68 -4.35
C CYS A 348 11.33 11.66 -3.27
N ASP A 349 11.18 12.96 -3.51
CA ASP A 349 11.62 14.01 -2.57
C ASP A 349 10.45 14.53 -1.73
N HIS A 350 10.59 14.53 -0.40
CA HIS A 350 9.53 14.95 0.52
C HIS A 350 9.08 16.39 0.30
N GLN A 351 10.02 17.29 -0.01
CA GLN A 351 9.73 18.71 -0.15
C GLN A 351 9.07 19.02 -1.49
N GLU A 352 9.45 18.30 -2.55
CA GLU A 352 8.77 18.37 -3.86
C GLU A 352 7.33 17.86 -3.76
N CYS A 353 7.10 16.73 -3.08
CA CYS A 353 5.76 16.20 -2.81
C CYS A 353 4.89 17.21 -2.06
N TYR A 354 5.44 17.81 -0.99
CA TYR A 354 4.71 18.76 -0.18
C TYR A 354 4.38 20.04 -0.97
N LYS A 355 5.32 20.50 -1.80
CA LYS A 355 5.10 21.66 -2.67
C LYS A 355 4.02 21.41 -3.71
N GLU A 356 3.92 20.19 -4.25
CA GLU A 356 2.95 19.87 -5.30
C GLU A 356 1.53 19.65 -4.75
N VAL A 357 1.39 18.77 -3.75
CA VAL A 357 0.07 18.29 -3.27
C VAL A 357 -0.11 18.41 -1.76
N GLY A 358 0.82 19.06 -1.05
CA GLY A 358 0.70 19.30 0.39
C GLY A 358 0.87 18.06 1.25
N SER A 359 1.54 17.02 0.76
CA SER A 359 1.75 15.76 1.47
C SER A 359 3.21 15.29 1.44
N GLN A 360 3.56 14.41 2.35
CA GLN A 360 4.88 13.78 2.44
C GLN A 360 5.04 12.63 1.42
N ALA A 361 6.28 12.20 1.16
CA ALA A 361 6.60 11.28 0.06
C ALA A 361 6.00 9.87 0.20
N ILE A 362 5.80 9.34 1.41
CA ILE A 362 5.11 8.04 1.65
C ILE A 362 3.67 8.07 1.15
N SER A 363 2.90 9.11 1.49
CA SER A 363 1.53 9.25 0.95
C SER A 363 1.56 9.55 -0.54
N TYR A 364 2.62 10.19 -1.03
CA TYR A 364 2.78 10.47 -2.44
C TYR A 364 3.03 9.19 -3.25
N THR A 365 4.00 8.38 -2.83
CA THR A 365 4.38 7.12 -3.48
C THR A 365 3.24 6.12 -3.47
N THR A 366 2.35 6.10 -2.47
CA THR A 366 1.13 5.26 -2.52
C THR A 366 -0.02 5.90 -3.31
N GLY A 367 -0.24 7.21 -3.16
CA GLY A 367 -1.40 7.89 -3.74
C GLY A 367 -1.33 8.09 -5.25
N VAL A 368 -0.14 8.28 -5.82
CA VAL A 368 0.02 8.38 -7.28
C VAL A 368 -0.32 7.06 -7.98
N PRO A 369 0.24 5.90 -7.58
CA PRO A 369 -0.16 4.59 -8.10
C PRO A 369 -1.63 4.26 -7.92
N ALA A 370 -2.24 4.64 -6.79
CA ALA A 370 -3.68 4.43 -6.57
C ALA A 370 -4.52 5.15 -7.62
N MET A 371 -4.14 6.38 -7.98
CA MET A 371 -4.76 7.08 -9.10
C MET A 371 -4.52 6.38 -10.44
N ILE A 372 -3.27 5.96 -10.71
CA ILE A 372 -2.91 5.31 -11.98
C ILE A 372 -3.69 4.00 -12.18
N GLY A 373 -3.72 3.11 -11.18
CA GLY A 373 -4.49 1.87 -11.25
C GLY A 373 -5.98 2.14 -11.49
N THR A 374 -6.55 3.10 -10.77
CA THR A 374 -7.94 3.54 -10.99
C THR A 374 -8.16 4.07 -12.40
N LYS A 375 -7.24 4.87 -12.93
CA LYS A 375 -7.28 5.41 -14.29
C LYS A 375 -7.33 4.29 -15.33
N LEU A 376 -6.40 3.33 -15.24
CA LEU A 376 -6.28 2.24 -16.21
C LEU A 376 -7.48 1.29 -16.17
N VAL A 377 -8.10 1.08 -15.00
CA VAL A 377 -9.35 0.33 -14.91
C VAL A 377 -10.50 1.12 -15.57
N MET A 378 -10.65 2.41 -15.26
CA MET A 378 -11.76 3.22 -15.74
C MET A 378 -11.68 3.58 -17.23
N ASP A 379 -10.48 3.73 -17.81
CA ASP A 379 -10.29 4.00 -19.24
C ASP A 379 -10.34 2.74 -20.12
N GLY A 380 -10.39 1.56 -19.49
CA GLY A 380 -10.53 0.26 -20.14
C GLY A 380 -9.21 -0.46 -20.42
N THR A 381 -8.06 0.18 -20.17
CA THR A 381 -6.73 -0.42 -20.42
C THR A 381 -6.52 -1.69 -19.59
N TRP A 382 -6.93 -1.67 -18.32
CA TRP A 382 -6.82 -2.77 -17.36
C TRP A 382 -8.18 -3.35 -16.95
N LYS A 383 -9.24 -3.04 -17.69
CA LYS A 383 -10.58 -3.56 -17.38
C LYS A 383 -10.70 -5.02 -17.81
N GLN A 384 -10.67 -5.93 -16.84
CA GLN A 384 -10.81 -7.38 -17.05
C GLN A 384 -11.68 -7.99 -15.94
N PRO A 385 -12.64 -8.88 -16.26
CA PRO A 385 -13.44 -9.55 -15.24
C PRO A 385 -12.57 -10.41 -14.33
N GLY A 386 -12.69 -10.22 -13.01
CA GLY A 386 -11.99 -10.99 -12.00
C GLY A 386 -11.27 -10.15 -10.94
N VAL A 387 -10.39 -10.82 -10.21
CA VAL A 387 -9.56 -10.23 -9.14
C VAL A 387 -8.10 -10.41 -9.55
N PHE A 388 -7.32 -9.33 -9.52
CA PHE A 388 -5.97 -9.27 -10.04
C PHE A 388 -5.03 -8.55 -9.09
N ASN A 389 -3.81 -9.06 -8.96
CA ASN A 389 -2.65 -8.27 -8.52
C ASN A 389 -1.99 -7.63 -9.75
N LEU A 390 -1.21 -6.56 -9.56
CA LEU A 390 -0.72 -5.72 -10.67
C LEU A 390 0.22 -6.46 -11.62
N GLU A 391 0.98 -7.45 -11.14
CA GLU A 391 1.92 -8.21 -11.98
C GLU A 391 1.24 -9.14 -13.00
N GLU A 392 -0.09 -9.35 -12.90
CA GLU A 392 -0.88 -10.12 -13.86
C GLU A 392 -1.27 -9.30 -15.11
N LEU A 393 -1.06 -7.99 -15.08
CA LEU A 393 -1.50 -7.04 -16.12
C LEU A 393 -0.32 -6.49 -16.92
N ASP A 394 -0.59 -5.90 -18.09
CA ASP A 394 0.45 -5.29 -18.92
C ASP A 394 1.09 -4.08 -18.19
N PRO A 395 2.39 -4.13 -17.85
CA PRO A 395 3.03 -3.10 -17.03
C PRO A 395 3.30 -1.79 -17.79
N ASP A 396 3.38 -1.83 -19.12
CA ASP A 396 3.84 -0.70 -19.94
C ASP A 396 3.02 0.60 -19.74
N PRO A 397 1.67 0.59 -19.84
CA PRO A 397 0.89 1.82 -19.63
C PRO A 397 1.03 2.39 -18.21
N PHE A 398 1.26 1.53 -17.22
CA PHE A 398 1.48 1.97 -15.84
C PHE A 398 2.86 2.62 -15.68
N MET A 399 3.90 2.02 -16.27
CA MET A 399 5.26 2.56 -16.29
C MET A 399 5.35 3.92 -17.00
N GLU A 400 4.60 4.11 -18.10
CA GLU A 400 4.44 5.42 -18.75
C GLU A 400 3.74 6.44 -17.85
N ALA A 401 2.67 6.02 -17.18
CA ALA A 401 1.91 6.87 -16.27
C ALA A 401 2.73 7.28 -15.05
N LEU A 402 3.57 6.41 -14.50
CA LEU A 402 4.49 6.75 -13.39
C LEU A 402 5.39 7.93 -13.75
N ASN A 403 6.02 7.89 -14.94
CA ASN A 403 6.84 9.00 -15.44
C ASN A 403 6.01 10.29 -15.61
N LYS A 404 4.80 10.18 -16.12
CA LYS A 404 3.91 11.33 -16.38
C LYS A 404 3.39 11.99 -15.11
N TYR A 405 3.02 11.19 -14.10
CA TYR A 405 2.29 11.67 -12.92
C TYR A 405 3.15 11.87 -11.68
N GLY A 406 4.48 11.83 -11.80
CA GLY A 406 5.41 12.35 -10.78
C GLY A 406 6.25 11.30 -10.05
N LEU A 407 6.25 10.05 -10.51
CA LEU A 407 7.10 8.97 -9.99
C LEU A 407 8.02 8.41 -11.09
N PRO A 408 8.94 9.21 -11.64
CA PRO A 408 9.86 8.70 -12.65
C PRO A 408 10.75 7.60 -12.07
N TRP A 409 10.96 6.54 -12.82
CA TRP A 409 11.72 5.37 -12.40
C TRP A 409 13.04 5.28 -13.17
N GLN A 410 13.97 4.50 -12.63
CA GLN A 410 15.30 4.26 -13.19
C GLN A 410 15.53 2.75 -13.30
N VAL A 411 16.39 2.35 -14.25
CA VAL A 411 16.83 0.95 -14.42
C VAL A 411 18.35 0.93 -14.41
N VAL A 412 18.91 0.04 -13.60
CA VAL A 412 20.36 -0.19 -13.51
C VAL A 412 20.64 -1.65 -13.81
N GLU A 413 21.48 -1.91 -14.82
CA GLU A 413 22.03 -3.25 -15.06
C GLU A 413 23.30 -3.46 -14.23
N ASN A 414 23.52 -4.68 -13.73
CA ASN A 414 24.62 -5.00 -12.83
C ASN A 414 24.70 -4.08 -11.59
N PRO A 415 23.61 -3.96 -10.80
CA PRO A 415 23.57 -3.16 -9.59
C PRO A 415 24.42 -3.78 -8.47
N GLN A 416 24.60 -3.03 -7.38
CA GLN A 416 25.08 -3.58 -6.12
C GLN A 416 24.03 -4.58 -5.57
N MET A 417 24.50 -5.68 -4.97
CA MET A 417 23.64 -6.70 -4.36
C MET A 417 23.50 -6.48 -2.84
N VAL A 418 22.52 -7.15 -2.23
CA VAL A 418 22.12 -6.99 -0.81
C VAL A 418 22.85 -7.94 0.14
N ASP A 419 23.32 -9.07 -0.39
CA ASP A 419 23.64 -10.35 0.28
C ASP A 419 24.01 -10.36 1.76
#